data_AF-G5JGJ8-F1
#
_entry.id   AF-G5JGJ8-F1
#
_cell.length_a   1.000
_cell.length_b   1.000
_cell.length_c   1.000
_cell.angle_alpha   90.00
_cell.angle_beta   90.00
_cell.angle_gamma   90.00
#
_symmetry.space_group_name_H-M   'P 1'
#
loop_
_entity.id
_entity.type
_entity.pdbx_description
1 polymer ?
#
loop_
_entity_poly.entity_id
_entity_poly.type
_entity_poly.pdbx_seq_one_letter_code
_entity_poly.pdbx_strand_id
1 'polypeptide(L)'
;MTKTAIIFPGQGAQKVGMAQDLYNQNEEATHILNRAAEVMDFDILETMFVDSEDKLGQTEHTQPALLTHSMALLHALKGLNADYTMGHSLGEYSSLVASGVLSFEDAVKIVRKRGQLMAQAFPSGVGSMAAVLGLDFKQVDNICKELSTDDQVIEPANINCPGQIVVSGHKALIDELVDKGKALGAKRVMPLAVSGPFHSSMMKIIEHDFSDYINQFEWHDAKFPVVQNVNAQGETDAEVIKAQMVKQLYSPVQFIDSVEWLIDNGVNHFIEIGPGKVLSGLIKKINRDVTLTSIQTLEDVKGWNQND
;
A
#
# COMPACT_ATOMS: atom_id res chain seq x y z
N MET A 1 -22.78 2.31 18.02
CA MET A 1 -22.83 2.70 16.60
C MET A 1 -21.75 1.91 15.89
N THR A 2 -22.03 1.38 14.71
CA THR A 2 -21.02 0.72 13.85
C THR A 2 -20.00 1.77 13.43
N LYS A 3 -18.71 1.53 13.66
CA LYS A 3 -17.65 2.38 13.10
C LYS A 3 -17.05 1.74 11.85
N THR A 4 -16.75 2.57 10.87
CA THR A 4 -16.30 2.17 9.55
C THR A 4 -14.88 2.66 9.29
N ALA A 5 -14.02 1.78 8.78
CA ALA A 5 -12.73 2.16 8.24
C ALA A 5 -12.69 1.94 6.72
N ILE A 6 -12.27 2.97 5.98
CA ILE A 6 -11.98 2.84 4.55
C ILE A 6 -10.51 2.48 4.37
N ILE A 7 -10.23 1.47 3.56
CA ILE A 7 -8.89 0.92 3.40
C ILE A 7 -8.46 0.86 1.94
N PHE A 8 -7.16 1.09 1.70
CA PHE A 8 -6.64 1.23 0.35
C PHE A 8 -5.51 0.23 0.06
N PRO A 9 -5.60 -0.54 -1.05
CA PRO A 9 -4.60 -1.52 -1.39
C PRO A 9 -3.28 -0.89 -1.87
N GLY A 10 -2.20 -1.64 -1.72
CA GLY A 10 -0.87 -1.28 -2.20
C GLY A 10 -0.44 -2.05 -3.45
N GLN A 11 0.88 -2.01 -3.70
CA GLN A 11 1.50 -2.71 -4.82
C GLN A 11 1.22 -4.23 -4.79
N GLY A 12 0.93 -4.80 -5.96
CA GLY A 12 0.47 -6.17 -6.15
C GLY A 12 -1.04 -6.30 -6.41
N ALA A 13 -1.82 -5.23 -6.15
CA ALA A 13 -3.25 -5.21 -6.41
C ALA A 13 -3.63 -4.69 -7.82
N GLN A 14 -2.69 -4.03 -8.51
CA GLN A 14 -2.91 -3.49 -9.85
C GLN A 14 -3.21 -4.59 -10.88
N LYS A 15 -3.99 -4.25 -11.89
CA LYS A 15 -4.29 -5.10 -13.03
C LYS A 15 -4.49 -4.25 -14.28
N VAL A 16 -4.09 -4.75 -15.45
CA VAL A 16 -4.43 -4.12 -16.73
C VAL A 16 -5.95 -4.05 -16.86
N GLY A 17 -6.47 -2.92 -17.34
CA GLY A 17 -7.90 -2.63 -17.42
C GLY A 17 -8.50 -2.05 -16.14
N MET A 18 -7.69 -1.71 -15.13
CA MET A 18 -8.17 -1.06 -13.90
C MET A 18 -8.73 0.34 -14.19
N ALA A 19 -9.83 0.71 -13.52
CA ALA A 19 -10.56 1.98 -13.70
C ALA A 19 -11.17 2.25 -15.10
N GLN A 20 -10.96 1.37 -16.09
CA GLN A 20 -11.48 1.59 -17.45
C GLN A 20 -13.00 1.66 -17.49
N ASP A 21 -13.68 0.90 -16.64
CA ASP A 21 -15.14 0.88 -16.50
C ASP A 21 -15.70 2.15 -15.84
N LEU A 22 -14.86 2.97 -15.21
CA LEU A 22 -15.23 4.26 -14.62
C LEU A 22 -15.13 5.40 -15.64
N TYR A 23 -14.14 5.33 -16.53
CA TYR A 23 -13.80 6.41 -17.46
C TYR A 23 -14.91 6.65 -18.49
N ASN A 24 -15.38 7.90 -18.59
CA ASN A 24 -16.54 8.33 -19.39
C ASN A 24 -17.88 7.67 -19.02
N GLN A 25 -17.95 6.93 -17.91
CA GLN A 25 -19.17 6.30 -17.39
C GLN A 25 -19.63 6.89 -16.05
N ASN A 26 -18.73 7.51 -15.30
CA ASN A 26 -19.01 8.28 -14.09
C ASN A 26 -18.25 9.60 -14.11
N GLU A 27 -18.95 10.73 -13.94
CA GLU A 27 -18.38 12.08 -14.09
C GLU A 27 -17.28 12.37 -13.04
N GLU A 28 -17.55 12.09 -11.77
CA GLU A 28 -16.60 12.32 -10.66
C GLU A 28 -15.34 11.46 -10.80
N ALA A 29 -15.50 10.18 -11.14
CA ALA A 29 -14.36 9.29 -11.39
C ALA A 29 -13.55 9.74 -12.62
N THR A 30 -14.24 10.15 -13.69
CA THR A 30 -13.60 10.64 -14.93
C THR A 30 -12.81 11.91 -14.67
N HIS A 31 -13.30 12.79 -13.80
CA HIS A 31 -12.58 13.99 -13.39
C HIS A 31 -11.23 13.64 -12.74
N ILE A 32 -11.21 12.70 -11.79
CA ILE A 32 -9.97 12.25 -11.14
C ILE A 32 -9.00 11.59 -12.14
N LEU A 33 -9.52 10.74 -13.03
CA LEU A 33 -8.72 10.09 -14.07
C LEU A 33 -8.07 11.10 -15.02
N ASN A 34 -8.83 12.09 -15.50
CA ASN A 34 -8.32 13.18 -16.33
C ASN A 34 -7.26 13.99 -15.58
N ARG A 35 -7.49 14.27 -14.30
CA ARG A 35 -6.55 15.04 -13.50
C ARG A 35 -5.20 14.33 -13.34
N ALA A 36 -5.22 13.01 -13.19
CA ALA A 36 -3.99 12.22 -13.20
C ALA A 36 -3.27 12.32 -14.55
N ALA A 37 -4.01 12.22 -15.66
CA ALA A 37 -3.46 12.33 -17.00
C ALA A 37 -2.83 13.71 -17.29
N GLU A 38 -3.39 14.78 -16.72
CA GLU A 38 -2.82 16.14 -16.83
C GLU A 38 -1.52 16.32 -16.03
N VAL A 39 -1.41 15.66 -14.87
CA VAL A 39 -0.30 15.87 -13.92
C VAL A 39 0.90 14.95 -14.21
N MET A 40 0.66 13.76 -14.76
CA MET A 40 1.70 12.76 -14.97
C MET A 40 2.61 13.06 -16.17
N ASP A 41 3.87 12.65 -16.04
CA ASP A 41 4.91 12.74 -17.08
C ASP A 41 4.83 11.60 -18.11
N PHE A 42 3.76 10.78 -18.06
CA PHE A 42 3.50 9.65 -18.95
C PHE A 42 1.99 9.46 -19.10
N ASP A 43 1.58 8.68 -20.11
CA ASP A 43 0.16 8.33 -20.32
C ASP A 43 -0.31 7.29 -19.29
N ILE A 44 -0.72 7.80 -18.13
CA ILE A 44 -1.18 6.98 -17.01
C ILE A 44 -2.45 6.19 -17.34
N LEU A 45 -3.34 6.73 -18.18
CA LEU A 45 -4.58 6.05 -18.55
C LEU A 45 -4.30 4.89 -19.50
N GLU A 46 -3.43 5.07 -20.50
CA GLU A 46 -2.97 3.97 -21.35
C GLU A 46 -2.31 2.87 -20.51
N THR A 47 -1.41 3.24 -19.59
CA THR A 47 -0.72 2.29 -18.70
C THR A 47 -1.71 1.54 -17.80
N MET A 48 -2.79 2.18 -17.33
CA MET A 48 -3.81 1.54 -16.50
C MET A 48 -4.75 0.63 -17.31
N PHE A 49 -5.15 1.05 -18.51
CA PHE A 49 -6.21 0.40 -19.28
C PHE A 49 -5.72 -0.69 -20.21
N VAL A 50 -4.55 -0.49 -20.83
CA VAL A 50 -4.03 -1.34 -21.91
C VAL A 50 -2.63 -1.86 -21.59
N ASP A 51 -1.77 -1.01 -21.03
CA ASP A 51 -0.38 -1.31 -20.67
C ASP A 51 0.44 -1.87 -21.85
N SER A 52 0.38 -1.23 -23.02
CA SER A 52 1.03 -1.74 -24.23
C SER A 52 2.57 -1.81 -24.16
N GLU A 53 3.16 -1.12 -23.19
CA GLU A 53 4.61 -1.10 -22.94
C GLU A 53 5.03 -1.93 -21.71
N ASP A 54 4.13 -2.73 -21.12
CA ASP A 54 4.37 -3.56 -19.93
C ASP A 54 4.99 -2.76 -18.75
N LYS A 55 4.46 -1.55 -18.51
CA LYS A 55 4.95 -0.59 -17.51
C LYS A 55 4.16 -0.63 -16.20
N LEU A 56 2.90 -1.08 -16.20
CA LEU A 56 2.04 -1.02 -15.01
C LEU A 56 2.63 -1.78 -13.81
N GLY A 57 3.42 -2.82 -14.05
CA GLY A 57 4.13 -3.57 -13.01
C GLY A 57 5.37 -2.90 -12.43
N GLN A 58 5.88 -1.83 -13.06
CA GLN A 58 7.06 -1.09 -12.61
C GLN A 58 6.62 -0.08 -11.54
N THR A 59 7.26 -0.09 -10.37
CA THR A 59 6.75 0.59 -9.16
C THR A 59 6.51 2.09 -9.34
N GLU A 60 7.33 2.77 -10.16
CA GLU A 60 7.19 4.17 -10.53
C GLU A 60 5.91 4.48 -11.34
N HIS A 61 5.33 3.49 -12.01
CA HIS A 61 4.06 3.58 -12.74
C HIS A 61 2.92 2.99 -11.92
N THR A 62 3.16 1.89 -11.19
CA THR A 62 2.16 1.23 -10.34
C THR A 62 1.62 2.15 -9.26
N GLN A 63 2.50 2.89 -8.58
CA GLN A 63 2.12 3.71 -7.43
C GLN A 63 1.10 4.81 -7.78
N PRO A 64 1.35 5.68 -8.78
CA PRO A 64 0.36 6.67 -9.19
C PRO A 64 -0.91 6.03 -9.80
N ALA A 65 -0.81 4.89 -10.48
CA ALA A 65 -1.97 4.17 -11.01
C ALA A 65 -2.92 3.67 -9.91
N LEU A 66 -2.39 3.05 -8.85
CA LEU A 66 -3.17 2.57 -7.71
C LEU A 66 -3.84 3.70 -6.94
N LEU A 67 -3.12 4.80 -6.71
CA LEU A 67 -3.67 6.00 -6.08
C LEU A 67 -4.82 6.57 -6.92
N THR A 68 -4.60 6.70 -8.23
CA THR A 68 -5.60 7.25 -9.17
C THR A 68 -6.87 6.41 -9.19
N HIS A 69 -6.78 5.09 -9.31
CA HIS A 69 -7.97 4.23 -9.30
C HIS A 69 -8.71 4.28 -7.96
N SER A 70 -7.98 4.22 -6.85
CA SER A 70 -8.58 4.29 -5.51
C SER A 70 -9.33 5.61 -5.30
N MET A 71 -8.76 6.73 -5.74
CA MET A 71 -9.39 8.04 -5.64
C MET A 71 -10.56 8.22 -6.62
N ALA A 72 -10.48 7.67 -7.83
CA ALA A 72 -11.58 7.70 -8.79
C ALA A 72 -12.81 6.94 -8.26
N LEU A 73 -12.60 5.79 -7.61
CA LEU A 73 -13.67 5.05 -6.93
C LEU A 73 -14.22 5.84 -5.73
N LEU A 74 -13.33 6.38 -4.90
CA LEU A 74 -13.73 7.14 -3.70
C LEU A 74 -14.61 8.34 -4.06
N HIS A 75 -14.26 9.12 -5.09
CA HIS A 75 -15.05 10.28 -5.52
C HIS A 75 -16.39 9.90 -6.15
N ALA A 76 -16.52 8.69 -6.68
CA ALA A 76 -17.77 8.21 -7.26
C ALA A 76 -18.76 7.67 -6.21
N LEU A 77 -18.29 7.39 -4.99
CA LEU A 77 -19.11 6.96 -3.86
C LEU A 77 -19.84 8.15 -3.22
N LYS A 78 -21.11 7.96 -2.90
CA LYS A 78 -21.96 8.92 -2.18
C LYS A 78 -22.22 8.38 -0.78
N GLY A 79 -22.52 9.27 0.18
CA GLY A 79 -22.94 8.87 1.53
C GLY A 79 -21.86 8.23 2.41
N LEU A 80 -20.69 7.91 1.84
CA LEU A 80 -19.58 7.29 2.57
C LEU A 80 -19.09 8.19 3.71
N ASN A 81 -19.24 7.68 4.94
CA ASN A 81 -18.73 8.30 6.14
C ASN A 81 -17.76 7.33 6.84
N ALA A 82 -16.49 7.71 6.93
CA ALA A 82 -15.45 6.91 7.53
C ALA A 82 -15.04 7.50 8.89
N ASP A 83 -14.93 6.64 9.90
CA ASP A 83 -14.40 7.03 11.22
C ASP A 83 -12.86 7.00 11.23
N TYR A 84 -12.27 6.13 10.39
CA TYR A 84 -10.83 5.93 10.28
C TYR A 84 -10.44 5.55 8.85
N THR A 85 -9.15 5.65 8.54
CA THR A 85 -8.58 5.05 7.33
C THR A 85 -7.22 4.44 7.59
N MET A 86 -6.85 3.47 6.76
CA MET A 86 -5.48 2.95 6.66
C MET A 86 -5.24 2.48 5.22
N GLY A 87 -4.00 2.33 4.83
CA GLY A 87 -3.70 1.66 3.57
C GLY A 87 -2.38 0.94 3.61
N HIS A 88 -2.20 -0.01 2.71
CA HIS A 88 -1.02 -0.87 2.71
C HIS A 88 0.09 -0.25 1.86
N SER A 89 1.19 0.17 2.50
CA SER A 89 2.32 0.84 1.87
C SER A 89 1.88 2.06 1.05
N LEU A 90 1.80 1.92 -0.28
CA LEU A 90 1.26 2.94 -1.18
C LEU A 90 -0.16 3.36 -0.78
N GLY A 91 -1.00 2.43 -0.33
CA GLY A 91 -2.37 2.75 0.07
C GLY A 91 -2.46 3.78 1.21
N GLU A 92 -1.39 3.96 2.01
CA GLU A 92 -1.37 5.01 3.03
C GLU A 92 -1.47 6.40 2.38
N TYR A 93 -0.89 6.63 1.20
CA TYR A 93 -1.06 7.88 0.44
C TYR A 93 -2.49 8.08 -0.05
N SER A 94 -3.19 7.00 -0.42
CA SER A 94 -4.64 7.07 -0.71
C SER A 94 -5.45 7.44 0.53
N SER A 95 -5.01 6.98 1.70
CA SER A 95 -5.60 7.36 3.00
C SER A 95 -5.34 8.84 3.32
N LEU A 96 -4.17 9.36 2.97
CA LEU A 96 -3.83 10.79 3.13
C LEU A 96 -4.71 11.68 2.25
N VAL A 97 -4.98 11.28 1.01
CA VAL A 97 -5.91 12.03 0.14
C VAL A 97 -7.35 11.92 0.67
N ALA A 98 -7.79 10.72 1.05
CA ALA A 98 -9.14 10.50 1.57
C ALA A 98 -9.42 11.30 2.86
N SER A 99 -8.43 11.43 3.74
CA SER A 99 -8.51 12.21 4.98
C SER A 99 -8.23 13.70 4.80
N GLY A 100 -7.84 14.14 3.60
CA GLY A 100 -7.58 15.54 3.27
C GLY A 100 -6.21 16.08 3.69
N VAL A 101 -5.28 15.21 4.09
CA VAL A 101 -3.89 15.59 4.42
C VAL A 101 -3.15 16.10 3.19
N LEU A 102 -3.40 15.47 2.04
CA LEU A 102 -2.82 15.85 0.74
C LEU A 102 -3.92 16.09 -0.29
N SER A 103 -3.70 17.03 -1.21
CA SER A 103 -4.47 17.10 -2.45
C SER A 103 -4.18 15.87 -3.33
N PHE A 104 -5.11 15.53 -4.22
CA PHE A 104 -4.91 14.42 -5.15
C PHE A 104 -3.71 14.67 -6.06
N GLU A 105 -3.58 15.88 -6.60
CA GLU A 105 -2.51 16.27 -7.53
C GLU A 105 -1.12 16.24 -6.89
N ASP A 106 -1.02 16.59 -5.62
CA ASP A 106 0.24 16.53 -4.90
C ASP A 106 0.58 15.09 -4.54
N ALA A 107 -0.40 14.31 -4.06
CA ALA A 107 -0.20 12.91 -3.76
C ALA A 107 0.25 12.11 -4.99
N VAL A 108 -0.34 12.33 -6.17
CA VAL A 108 0.06 11.61 -7.39
C VAL A 108 1.50 11.93 -7.82
N LYS A 109 1.96 13.18 -7.66
CA LYS A 109 3.37 13.55 -7.88
C LYS A 109 4.30 12.91 -6.84
N ILE A 110 3.91 12.95 -5.57
CA ILE A 110 4.66 12.37 -4.46
C ILE A 110 4.86 10.87 -4.68
N VAL A 111 3.80 10.11 -4.99
CA VAL A 111 3.91 8.66 -5.17
C VAL A 111 4.62 8.27 -6.47
N ARG A 112 4.54 9.10 -7.53
CA ARG A 112 5.38 8.97 -8.72
C ARG A 112 6.86 9.12 -8.37
N LYS A 113 7.23 10.16 -7.62
CA LYS A 113 8.62 10.36 -7.16
C LYS A 113 9.07 9.24 -6.22
N ARG A 114 8.21 8.83 -5.27
CA ARG A 114 8.47 7.71 -4.36
C ARG A 114 8.81 6.45 -5.13
N GLY A 115 7.99 6.09 -6.12
CA GLY A 115 8.26 4.93 -6.96
C GLY A 115 9.56 5.05 -7.75
N GLN A 116 9.88 6.22 -8.32
CA GLN A 116 11.16 6.46 -9.00
C GLN A 116 12.37 6.25 -8.06
N LEU A 117 12.35 6.88 -6.88
CA LEU A 117 13.41 6.74 -5.89
C LEU A 117 13.56 5.28 -5.43
N MET A 118 12.43 4.60 -5.18
CA MET A 118 12.44 3.18 -4.79
C MET A 118 12.99 2.27 -5.88
N ALA A 119 12.61 2.49 -7.14
CA ALA A 119 13.09 1.71 -8.28
C ALA A 119 14.58 1.89 -8.53
N GLN A 120 15.11 3.09 -8.28
CA GLN A 120 16.50 3.48 -8.57
C GLN A 120 17.44 3.32 -7.37
N ALA A 121 16.90 3.05 -6.18
CA ALA A 121 17.66 2.94 -4.93
C ALA A 121 18.84 1.96 -5.05
N PHE A 122 18.60 0.81 -5.68
CA PHE A 122 19.62 -0.22 -5.86
C PHE A 122 19.64 -0.74 -7.30
N PRO A 123 20.83 -1.07 -7.84
CA PRO A 123 20.93 -1.79 -9.10
C PRO A 123 20.13 -3.11 -9.08
N SER A 124 19.61 -3.50 -10.24
CA SER A 124 18.91 -4.77 -10.40
C SER A 124 19.77 -5.94 -9.89
N GLY A 125 19.15 -6.80 -9.09
CA GLY A 125 19.80 -7.97 -8.50
C GLY A 125 20.42 -7.76 -7.12
N VAL A 126 20.49 -6.53 -6.59
CA VAL A 126 21.06 -6.26 -5.26
C VAL A 126 20.06 -6.58 -4.14
N GLY A 127 18.82 -6.14 -4.26
CA GLY A 127 17.77 -6.34 -3.26
C GLY A 127 16.55 -7.06 -3.81
N SER A 128 15.77 -7.68 -2.94
CA SER A 128 14.53 -8.36 -3.30
C SER A 128 13.58 -8.51 -2.10
N MET A 129 12.45 -9.19 -2.32
CA MET A 129 11.46 -9.52 -1.30
C MET A 129 10.92 -10.94 -1.51
N ALA A 130 10.50 -11.59 -0.43
CA ALA A 130 9.81 -12.87 -0.48
C ALA A 130 8.67 -12.96 0.54
N ALA A 131 7.56 -13.57 0.16
CA ALA A 131 6.47 -13.91 1.07
C ALA A 131 6.74 -15.26 1.74
N VAL A 132 6.88 -15.27 3.05
CA VAL A 132 6.99 -16.44 3.92
C VAL A 132 5.61 -16.83 4.43
N LEU A 133 5.17 -18.04 4.09
CA LEU A 133 3.86 -18.58 4.44
C LEU A 133 3.97 -19.68 5.49
N GLY A 134 3.09 -19.63 6.49
CA GLY A 134 2.93 -20.68 7.49
C GLY A 134 3.80 -20.55 8.74
N LEU A 135 4.54 -19.45 8.90
CA LEU A 135 5.28 -19.12 10.12
C LEU A 135 4.73 -17.84 10.77
N ASP A 136 4.86 -17.74 12.08
CA ASP A 136 4.54 -16.52 12.82
C ASP A 136 5.66 -15.47 12.70
N PHE A 137 5.37 -14.24 13.15
CA PHE A 137 6.32 -13.13 13.09
C PHE A 137 7.65 -13.43 13.81
N LYS A 138 7.59 -13.99 15.02
CA LYS A 138 8.80 -14.23 15.84
C LYS A 138 9.71 -15.27 15.20
N GLN A 139 9.12 -16.31 14.61
CA GLN A 139 9.86 -17.32 13.85
C GLN A 139 10.56 -16.70 12.64
N VAL A 140 9.84 -15.88 11.87
CA VAL A 140 10.41 -15.21 10.68
C VAL A 140 11.50 -14.22 11.09
N ASP A 141 11.30 -13.41 12.13
CA ASP A 141 12.28 -12.48 12.66
C ASP A 141 13.57 -13.17 13.13
N ASN A 142 13.46 -14.31 13.83
CA ASN A 142 14.62 -15.11 14.22
C ASN A 142 15.37 -15.67 13.01
N ILE A 143 14.66 -16.21 12.01
CA ILE A 143 15.28 -16.69 10.76
C ILE A 143 16.01 -15.55 10.05
N CYS A 144 15.40 -14.37 9.98
CA CYS A 144 16.01 -13.19 9.40
C CYS A 144 17.32 -12.80 10.10
N LYS A 145 17.33 -12.83 11.44
CA LYS A 145 18.54 -12.57 12.25
C LYS A 145 19.62 -13.62 12.06
N GLU A 146 19.27 -14.89 11.94
CA GLU A 146 20.22 -15.98 11.71
C GLU A 146 20.84 -15.95 10.31
N LEU A 147 20.07 -15.54 9.29
CA LEU A 147 20.55 -15.41 7.91
C LEU A 147 21.34 -14.12 7.67
N SER A 148 21.03 -13.06 8.43
CA SER A 148 21.75 -11.79 8.30
C SER A 148 23.21 -11.94 8.77
N THR A 149 24.08 -11.18 8.12
CA THR A 149 25.51 -11.07 8.42
C THR A 149 25.87 -9.60 8.66
N ASP A 150 27.11 -9.31 9.03
CA ASP A 150 27.56 -7.93 9.23
C ASP A 150 27.43 -7.07 7.95
N ASP A 151 27.54 -7.68 6.76
CA ASP A 151 27.53 -6.98 5.47
C ASP A 151 26.20 -7.10 4.70
N GLN A 152 25.33 -8.05 5.06
CA GLN A 152 24.07 -8.31 4.37
C GLN A 152 22.93 -8.51 5.35
N VAL A 153 21.82 -7.84 5.07
CA VAL A 153 20.61 -7.86 5.89
C VAL A 153 19.41 -8.45 5.14
N ILE A 154 18.57 -9.17 5.89
CA ILE A 154 17.20 -9.57 5.53
C ILE A 154 16.30 -9.29 6.75
N GLU A 155 15.17 -8.62 6.55
CA GLU A 155 14.29 -8.13 7.62
C GLU A 155 12.81 -8.43 7.29
N PRO A 156 11.94 -8.64 8.29
CA PRO A 156 10.50 -8.57 8.10
C PRO A 156 10.10 -7.19 7.56
N ALA A 157 9.31 -7.15 6.49
CA ALA A 157 8.97 -5.95 5.74
C ALA A 157 7.45 -5.70 5.68
N ASN A 158 6.63 -6.74 5.50
CA ASN A 158 5.17 -6.60 5.61
C ASN A 158 4.58 -7.66 6.52
N ILE A 159 3.97 -7.21 7.63
CA ILE A 159 3.36 -8.06 8.64
C ILE A 159 1.87 -8.18 8.32
N ASN A 160 1.55 -8.99 7.30
CA ASN A 160 0.27 -8.91 6.59
C ASN A 160 -0.91 -9.59 7.30
N CYS A 161 -0.72 -10.82 7.78
CA CYS A 161 -1.73 -11.57 8.54
C CYS A 161 -1.05 -12.78 9.20
N PRO A 162 -1.70 -13.44 10.17
CA PRO A 162 -1.18 -14.68 10.76
C PRO A 162 -0.78 -15.70 9.68
N GLY A 163 0.49 -16.12 9.71
CA GLY A 163 1.05 -17.07 8.75
C GLY A 163 1.40 -16.47 7.37
N GLN A 164 1.46 -15.16 7.21
CA GLN A 164 1.96 -14.51 5.99
C GLN A 164 2.77 -13.25 6.33
N ILE A 165 4.09 -13.38 6.25
CA ILE A 165 5.04 -12.27 6.47
C ILE A 165 5.86 -12.10 5.20
N VAL A 166 5.98 -10.88 4.70
CA VAL A 166 6.92 -10.58 3.63
C VAL A 166 8.24 -10.14 4.26
N VAL A 167 9.34 -10.71 3.80
CA VAL A 167 10.70 -10.30 4.16
C VAL A 167 11.35 -9.56 3.00
N SER A 168 12.31 -8.70 3.32
CA SER A 168 13.01 -7.88 2.36
C SER A 168 14.47 -7.68 2.76
N GLY A 169 15.35 -7.54 1.76
CA GLY A 169 16.77 -7.28 2.00
C GLY A 169 17.62 -7.67 0.81
N HIS A 170 18.87 -8.04 1.07
CA HIS A 170 19.83 -8.46 0.06
C HIS A 170 19.32 -9.70 -0.69
N LYS A 171 19.38 -9.67 -2.01
CA LYS A 171 18.83 -10.72 -2.87
C LYS A 171 19.44 -12.10 -2.55
N ALA A 172 20.74 -12.15 -2.25
CA ALA A 172 21.41 -13.41 -1.91
C ALA A 172 20.76 -14.10 -0.69
N LEU A 173 20.42 -13.34 0.36
CA LEU A 173 19.75 -13.86 1.56
C LEU A 173 18.28 -14.22 1.29
N ILE A 174 17.62 -13.45 0.43
CA ILE A 174 16.25 -13.77 -0.02
C ILE A 174 16.24 -15.10 -0.80
N ASP A 175 17.17 -15.29 -1.74
CA ASP A 175 17.32 -16.53 -2.51
C ASP A 175 17.65 -17.72 -1.58
N GLU A 176 18.55 -17.52 -0.62
CA GLU A 176 18.86 -18.53 0.39
C GLU A 176 17.63 -18.93 1.22
N LEU A 177 16.81 -17.95 1.64
CA LEU A 177 15.56 -18.24 2.34
C LEU A 177 14.54 -18.95 1.45
N VAL A 178 14.47 -18.62 0.16
CA VAL A 178 13.60 -19.33 -0.80
C VAL A 178 13.99 -20.81 -0.88
N ASP A 179 15.29 -21.11 -0.91
CA ASP A 179 15.80 -22.48 -0.99
C ASP A 179 15.63 -23.24 0.33
N LYS A 180 15.96 -22.60 1.47
CA LYS A 180 15.97 -23.25 2.79
C LYS A 180 14.62 -23.20 3.51
N GLY A 181 13.68 -22.37 3.07
CA GLY A 181 12.48 -22.02 3.82
C GLY A 181 11.65 -23.21 4.28
N LYS A 182 11.51 -24.26 3.46
CA LYS A 182 10.80 -25.49 3.85
C LYS A 182 11.50 -26.24 4.99
N ALA A 183 12.83 -26.31 4.95
CA ALA A 183 13.61 -26.95 6.01
C ALA A 183 13.54 -26.14 7.33
N LEU A 184 13.36 -24.83 7.23
CA LEU A 184 13.14 -23.90 8.34
C LEU A 184 11.68 -23.87 8.84
N GLY A 185 10.81 -24.75 8.33
CA GLY A 185 9.44 -24.92 8.80
C GLY A 185 8.39 -24.08 8.07
N ALA A 186 8.77 -23.25 7.09
CA ALA A 186 7.80 -22.53 6.28
C ALA A 186 7.00 -23.50 5.38
N LYS A 187 5.70 -23.25 5.25
CA LYS A 187 4.85 -23.95 4.28
C LYS A 187 5.32 -23.67 2.86
N ARG A 188 5.67 -22.41 2.59
CA ARG A 188 6.21 -21.94 1.31
C ARG A 188 6.93 -20.62 1.52
N VAL A 189 8.02 -20.42 0.77
CA VAL A 189 8.63 -19.11 0.57
C VAL A 189 8.48 -18.76 -0.90
N MET A 190 7.96 -17.58 -1.20
CA MET A 190 7.65 -17.14 -2.56
C MET A 190 8.42 -15.86 -2.87
N PRO A 191 9.38 -15.86 -3.81
CA PRO A 191 9.99 -14.62 -4.27
C PRO A 191 8.92 -13.73 -4.92
N LEU A 192 9.02 -12.43 -4.69
CA LEU A 192 8.12 -11.43 -5.26
C LEU A 192 8.78 -10.73 -6.45
N ALA A 193 7.99 -10.42 -7.48
CA ALA A 193 8.43 -9.65 -8.63
C ALA A 193 8.49 -8.16 -8.27
N VAL A 194 9.56 -7.76 -7.59
CA VAL A 194 9.83 -6.38 -7.17
C VAL A 194 11.23 -5.96 -7.58
N SER A 195 11.45 -4.66 -7.77
CA SER A 195 12.73 -4.11 -8.20
C SER A 195 13.74 -3.89 -7.07
N GLY A 196 13.33 -3.95 -5.80
CA GLY A 196 14.24 -3.65 -4.69
C GLY A 196 13.77 -4.13 -3.31
N PRO A 197 14.56 -3.82 -2.27
CA PRO A 197 14.37 -4.31 -0.91
C PRO A 197 13.47 -3.36 -0.07
N PHE A 198 12.21 -3.20 -0.49
CA PHE A 198 11.29 -2.22 0.11
C PHE A 198 10.95 -2.51 1.57
N HIS A 199 10.73 -1.45 2.37
CA HIS A 199 10.40 -1.54 3.80
C HIS A 199 11.46 -2.24 4.67
N SER A 200 12.70 -2.29 4.18
CA SER A 200 13.88 -2.69 4.96
C SER A 200 14.76 -1.48 5.26
N SER A 201 15.66 -1.63 6.23
CA SER A 201 16.67 -0.63 6.57
C SER A 201 17.54 -0.20 5.39
N MET A 202 17.64 -1.01 4.33
CA MET A 202 18.33 -0.66 3.08
C MET A 202 17.71 0.57 2.39
N MET A 203 16.42 0.82 2.55
CA MET A 203 15.74 1.97 1.93
C MET A 203 16.06 3.31 2.61
N LYS A 204 16.82 3.34 3.71
CA LYS A 204 17.29 4.61 4.32
C LYS A 204 18.10 5.46 3.34
N ILE A 205 18.69 4.86 2.31
CA ILE A 205 19.49 5.61 1.31
C ILE A 205 18.67 6.66 0.55
N ILE A 206 17.35 6.49 0.43
CA ILE A 206 16.46 7.45 -0.25
C ILE A 206 15.71 8.38 0.72
N GLU A 207 16.01 8.29 2.03
CA GLU A 207 15.32 9.07 3.06
C GLU A 207 15.42 10.58 2.81
N HIS A 208 16.64 11.06 2.55
CA HIS A 208 16.91 12.48 2.32
C HIS A 208 16.20 12.98 1.05
N ASP A 209 16.39 12.29 -0.07
CA ASP A 209 15.80 12.68 -1.36
C ASP A 209 14.27 12.69 -1.31
N PHE A 210 13.67 11.73 -0.61
CA PHE A 210 12.22 11.69 -0.44
C PHE A 210 11.73 12.81 0.49
N SER A 211 12.40 13.01 1.63
CA SER A 211 12.08 14.08 2.58
C SER A 211 12.14 15.46 1.91
N ASP A 212 13.20 15.74 1.16
CA ASP A 212 13.38 17.00 0.42
C ASP A 212 12.29 17.22 -0.63
N TYR A 213 11.83 16.14 -1.29
CA TYR A 213 10.76 16.24 -2.26
C TYR A 213 9.40 16.53 -1.60
N ILE A 214 9.04 15.81 -0.53
CA ILE A 214 7.74 16.00 0.12
C ILE A 214 7.61 17.34 0.87
N ASN A 215 8.74 18.00 1.17
CA ASN A 215 8.78 19.34 1.74
C ASN A 215 8.33 20.45 0.78
N GLN A 216 8.18 20.14 -0.51
CA GLN A 216 7.70 21.09 -1.52
C GLN A 216 6.17 21.20 -1.56
N PHE A 217 5.47 20.35 -0.81
CA PHE A 217 4.01 20.24 -0.81
C PHE A 217 3.43 20.70 0.52
N GLU A 218 2.17 21.12 0.48
CA GLU A 218 1.40 21.47 1.67
C GLU A 218 0.79 20.22 2.29
N TRP A 219 0.89 20.11 3.62
CA TRP A 219 0.32 19.02 4.40
C TRP A 219 -0.68 19.61 5.37
N HIS A 220 -1.87 19.02 5.45
CA HIS A 220 -2.93 19.45 6.36
C HIS A 220 -3.20 18.39 7.43
N ASP A 221 -3.78 18.80 8.54
CA ASP A 221 -4.26 17.84 9.54
C ASP A 221 -5.35 16.95 8.94
N ALA A 222 -5.34 15.68 9.33
CA ALA A 222 -6.30 14.71 8.84
C ALA A 222 -7.69 15.00 9.42
N LYS A 223 -8.73 15.00 8.57
CA LYS A 223 -10.13 15.21 8.98
C LYS A 223 -10.67 14.07 9.84
N PHE A 224 -10.10 12.88 9.69
CA PHE A 224 -10.34 11.70 10.50
C PHE A 224 -9.03 10.88 10.57
N PRO A 225 -8.79 10.10 11.64
CA PRO A 225 -7.46 9.55 11.87
C PRO A 225 -7.00 8.56 10.81
N VAL A 226 -5.73 8.67 10.43
CA VAL A 226 -5.03 7.74 9.54
C VAL A 226 -4.19 6.80 10.39
N VAL A 227 -4.46 5.49 10.32
CA VAL A 227 -3.64 4.49 11.01
C VAL A 227 -2.41 4.19 10.17
N GLN A 228 -1.25 4.63 10.66
CA GLN A 228 -0.02 4.62 9.89
C GLN A 228 0.72 3.29 9.99
N ASN A 229 1.34 2.86 8.90
CA ASN A 229 1.96 1.54 8.78
C ASN A 229 3.13 1.32 9.74
N VAL A 230 3.83 2.38 10.13
CA VAL A 230 5.08 2.26 10.90
C VAL A 230 4.84 1.97 12.38
N ASN A 231 3.75 2.49 12.96
CA ASN A 231 3.47 2.42 14.39
C ASN A 231 2.12 1.78 14.71
N ALA A 232 1.26 1.52 13.71
CA ALA A 232 -0.09 0.99 13.85
C ALA A 232 -1.00 1.82 14.78
N GLN A 233 -0.87 3.15 14.74
CA GLN A 233 -1.69 4.07 15.53
C GLN A 233 -2.36 5.10 14.64
N GLY A 234 -3.59 5.50 15.00
CA GLY A 234 -4.31 6.56 14.31
C GLY A 234 -3.75 7.94 14.64
N GLU A 235 -3.46 8.72 13.60
CA GLU A 235 -2.89 10.07 13.72
C GLU A 235 -3.70 11.10 12.92
N THR A 236 -3.69 12.35 13.40
CA THR A 236 -4.31 13.49 12.70
C THR A 236 -3.38 14.66 12.48
N ASP A 237 -2.26 14.74 13.21
CA ASP A 237 -1.31 15.86 13.10
C ASP A 237 -0.48 15.73 11.81
N ALA A 238 -0.50 16.77 10.98
CA ALA A 238 0.16 16.78 9.68
C ALA A 238 1.68 16.50 9.76
N GLU A 239 2.36 17.05 10.77
CA GLU A 239 3.81 16.92 10.92
C GLU A 239 4.20 15.52 11.39
N VAL A 240 3.43 14.93 12.32
CA VAL A 240 3.58 13.52 12.72
C VAL A 240 3.37 12.61 11.52
N ILE A 241 2.28 12.81 10.78
CA ILE A 241 1.95 12.00 9.60
C ILE A 241 3.08 12.05 8.57
N LYS A 242 3.52 13.26 8.21
CA LYS A 242 4.60 13.49 7.25
C LYS A 242 5.91 12.83 7.67
N ALA A 243 6.32 12.99 8.93
CA ALA A 243 7.53 12.36 9.46
C ALA A 243 7.45 10.83 9.41
N GLN A 244 6.26 10.26 9.64
CA GLN A 244 6.04 8.82 9.52
C GLN A 244 6.06 8.33 8.06
N MET A 245 5.62 9.12 7.08
CA MET A 245 5.73 8.76 5.66
C MET A 245 7.17 8.57 5.19
N VAL A 246 8.11 9.33 5.75
CA VAL A 246 9.55 9.14 5.51
C VAL A 246 10.03 7.83 6.14
N LYS A 247 9.70 7.60 7.43
CA LYS A 247 10.04 6.35 8.13
C LYS A 247 9.45 5.12 7.46
N GLN A 248 8.28 5.25 6.85
CA GLN A 248 7.55 4.17 6.16
C GLN A 248 8.39 3.50 5.07
N LEU A 249 9.29 4.25 4.42
CA LEU A 249 10.13 3.73 3.33
C LEU A 249 11.03 2.57 3.79
N TYR A 250 11.53 2.64 5.02
CA TYR A 250 12.55 1.75 5.58
C TYR A 250 12.11 1.03 6.86
N SER A 251 10.81 1.05 7.15
CA SER A 251 10.22 0.39 8.31
C SER A 251 9.16 -0.63 7.87
N PRO A 252 8.96 -1.71 8.64
CA PRO A 252 7.96 -2.71 8.32
C PRO A 252 6.54 -2.13 8.31
N VAL A 253 5.69 -2.66 7.44
CA VAL A 253 4.25 -2.39 7.39
C VAL A 253 3.55 -3.25 8.44
N GLN A 254 3.13 -2.62 9.55
CA GLN A 254 2.45 -3.24 10.69
C GLN A 254 0.95 -3.44 10.42
N PHE A 255 0.60 -4.21 9.40
CA PHE A 255 -0.79 -4.37 8.97
C PHE A 255 -1.66 -5.13 9.97
N ILE A 256 -1.15 -6.20 10.59
CA ILE A 256 -1.87 -6.92 11.67
C ILE A 256 -2.24 -5.95 12.78
N ASP A 257 -1.24 -5.29 13.36
CA ASP A 257 -1.41 -4.40 14.50
C ASP A 257 -2.32 -3.21 14.14
N SER A 258 -2.26 -2.72 12.89
CA SER A 258 -3.13 -1.63 12.42
C SER A 258 -4.60 -2.05 12.36
N VAL A 259 -4.89 -3.27 11.91
CA VAL A 259 -6.24 -3.84 11.87
C VAL A 259 -6.75 -4.12 13.28
N GLU A 260 -5.90 -4.69 14.15
CA GLU A 260 -6.24 -4.94 15.56
C GLU A 260 -6.54 -3.62 16.29
N TRP A 261 -5.72 -2.59 16.09
CA TRP A 261 -5.95 -1.26 16.66
C TRP A 261 -7.30 -0.67 16.22
N LEU A 262 -7.66 -0.79 14.93
CA LEU A 262 -8.96 -0.34 14.42
C LEU A 262 -10.12 -1.08 15.10
N ILE A 263 -10.02 -2.40 15.24
CA ILE A 263 -11.03 -3.23 15.90
C ILE A 263 -11.16 -2.86 17.38
N ASP A 264 -10.05 -2.68 18.08
CA ASP A 264 -10.02 -2.25 19.48
C ASP A 264 -10.63 -0.86 19.69
N ASN A 265 -10.57 -0.01 18.66
CA ASN A 265 -11.23 1.30 18.62
C ASN A 265 -12.69 1.26 18.12
N GLY A 266 -13.26 0.06 17.98
CA GLY A 266 -14.67 -0.19 17.70
C GLY A 266 -15.03 -0.31 16.22
N VAL A 267 -14.05 -0.36 15.32
CA VAL A 267 -14.31 -0.62 13.89
C VAL A 267 -14.76 -2.06 13.72
N ASN A 268 -15.91 -2.23 13.07
CA ASN A 268 -16.44 -3.55 12.72
C ASN A 268 -16.86 -3.67 11.25
N HIS A 269 -16.64 -2.61 10.46
CA HIS A 269 -16.85 -2.62 9.02
C HIS A 269 -15.64 -2.01 8.32
N PHE A 270 -15.02 -2.80 7.45
CA PHE A 270 -13.91 -2.36 6.60
C PHE A 270 -14.37 -2.31 5.15
N ILE A 271 -14.07 -1.22 4.47
CA ILE A 271 -14.42 -1.00 3.06
C ILE A 271 -13.11 -0.85 2.27
N GLU A 272 -12.72 -1.88 1.53
CA GLU A 272 -11.57 -1.85 0.63
C GLU A 272 -11.94 -1.13 -0.67
N ILE A 273 -11.30 0.01 -0.95
CA ILE A 273 -11.55 0.84 -2.13
C ILE A 273 -10.30 0.81 -3.00
N GLY A 274 -10.40 0.23 -4.20
CA GLY A 274 -9.26 0.05 -5.10
C GLY A 274 -9.35 -1.28 -5.85
N PRO A 275 -8.38 -1.61 -6.71
CA PRO A 275 -8.43 -2.86 -7.46
C PRO A 275 -8.18 -4.08 -6.54
N GLY A 276 -8.92 -5.16 -6.80
CA GLY A 276 -8.75 -6.41 -6.06
C GLY A 276 -9.41 -6.41 -4.67
N LYS A 277 -9.10 -7.47 -3.92
CA LYS A 277 -9.67 -7.74 -2.58
C LYS A 277 -8.61 -8.29 -1.62
N VAL A 278 -7.38 -7.81 -1.78
CA VAL A 278 -6.21 -8.35 -1.08
C VAL A 278 -6.36 -8.07 0.40
N LEU A 279 -6.65 -6.82 0.79
CA LEU A 279 -6.74 -6.43 2.19
C LEU A 279 -7.91 -7.10 2.89
N SER A 280 -9.07 -7.21 2.22
CA SER A 280 -10.21 -7.97 2.73
C SER A 280 -9.83 -9.42 3.03
N GLY A 281 -9.03 -10.04 2.17
CA GLY A 281 -8.50 -11.39 2.38
C GLY A 281 -7.53 -11.50 3.57
N LEU A 282 -6.71 -10.47 3.81
CA LEU A 282 -5.80 -10.39 4.96
C LEU A 282 -6.58 -10.19 6.27
N ILE A 283 -7.49 -9.22 6.30
CA ILE A 283 -8.32 -8.89 7.47
C ILE A 283 -9.14 -10.11 7.88
N LYS A 284 -9.73 -10.86 6.94
CA LYS A 284 -10.48 -12.09 7.24
C LYS A 284 -9.64 -13.17 7.95
N LYS A 285 -8.32 -13.16 7.78
CA LYS A 285 -7.40 -14.07 8.49
C LYS A 285 -7.00 -13.53 9.87
N ILE A 286 -7.07 -12.22 10.08
CA ILE A 286 -6.83 -11.55 11.37
C ILE A 286 -8.09 -11.69 12.25
N ASN A 287 -9.24 -11.26 11.73
CA ASN A 287 -10.53 -11.33 12.42
C ASN A 287 -11.64 -11.73 11.43
N ARG A 288 -12.42 -12.76 11.79
CA ARG A 288 -13.50 -13.30 10.93
C ARG A 288 -14.86 -12.68 11.18
N ASP A 289 -15.01 -11.93 12.26
CA ASP A 289 -16.29 -11.42 12.76
C ASP A 289 -16.60 -10.01 12.25
N VAL A 290 -15.62 -9.33 11.66
CA VAL A 290 -15.80 -8.01 11.04
C VAL A 290 -16.47 -8.11 9.67
N THR A 291 -17.26 -7.10 9.33
CA THR A 291 -17.86 -6.94 8.00
C THR A 291 -16.82 -6.42 7.02
N LEU A 292 -16.79 -6.99 5.81
CA LEU A 292 -15.87 -6.62 4.74
C LEU A 292 -16.66 -6.29 3.48
N THR A 293 -16.50 -5.07 2.98
CA THR A 293 -16.99 -4.63 1.66
C THR A 293 -15.79 -4.32 0.78
N SER A 294 -15.90 -4.62 -0.52
CA SER A 294 -14.87 -4.28 -1.51
C SER A 294 -15.54 -3.53 -2.66
N ILE A 295 -15.02 -2.34 -2.97
CA ILE A 295 -15.45 -1.47 -4.06
C ILE A 295 -14.32 -1.44 -5.08
N GLN A 296 -14.50 -2.13 -6.22
CA GLN A 296 -13.46 -2.28 -7.25
C GLN A 296 -13.87 -1.69 -8.60
N THR A 297 -15.18 -1.67 -8.85
CA THR A 297 -15.78 -1.39 -10.17
C THR A 297 -16.87 -0.34 -10.08
N LEU A 298 -17.29 0.18 -11.22
CA LEU A 298 -18.45 1.05 -11.35
C LEU A 298 -19.74 0.38 -10.85
N GLU A 299 -19.90 -0.92 -11.07
CA GLU A 299 -21.08 -1.65 -10.59
C GLU A 299 -21.12 -1.73 -9.06
N ASP A 300 -19.97 -1.91 -8.41
CA ASP A 300 -19.89 -1.85 -6.95
C ASP A 300 -20.26 -0.45 -6.43
N VAL A 301 -19.78 0.61 -7.09
CA VAL A 301 -20.14 2.00 -6.77
C VAL A 301 -21.64 2.24 -6.91
N LYS A 302 -22.26 1.77 -8.01
CA LYS A 302 -23.71 1.86 -8.21
C LYS A 302 -24.46 1.09 -7.13
N GLY A 303 -24.00 -0.11 -6.79
CA GLY A 303 -24.58 -0.93 -5.73
C GLY A 303 -24.50 -0.26 -4.37
N TRP A 304 -23.40 0.40 -4.05
CA TRP A 304 -23.26 1.21 -2.84
C TRP A 304 -24.25 2.39 -2.84
N ASN A 305 -24.21 3.22 -3.87
CA ASN A 305 -25.00 4.45 -3.98
C ASN A 305 -26.53 4.24 -4.04
N GLN A 306 -26.99 3.01 -4.24
CA GLN A 306 -28.42 2.65 -4.22
C GLN A 306 -28.92 2.22 -2.84
N ASN A 307 -28.01 1.83 -1.94
CA ASN A 307 -28.33 1.29 -0.61
C ASN A 307 -28.10 2.30 0.53
N ASP A 308 -27.48 3.44 0.22
CA ASP A 308 -27.36 4.63 1.09
C ASP A 308 -28.57 5.57 0.93
#